data_AF-A0A7C5ELW2-F1
#
_entry.id   AF-A0A7C5ELW2-F1
#
_cell.length_a   1.000
_cell.length_b   1.000
_cell.length_c   1.000
_cell.angle_alpha   90.00
_cell.angle_beta   90.00
_cell.angle_gamma   90.00
#
_symmetry.space_group_name_H-M   'P 1'
#
loop_
_entity.id
_entity.type
_entity.pdbx_description
1 polymer ?
#
loop_
_entity_poly.entity_id
_entity_poly.type
_entity_poly.pdbx_seq_one_letter_code
_entity_poly.pdbx_strand_id
1 'polypeptide(L)'
;MKPTTRALGLFSGGLDSMLAATLLRHQGIEVVVLTFVTPFFGPERARESAAYLGLPHWEQDLTEAYYPLLVKPPHGFGRYHNPCVDCHILMLKEAGGLMESQGFHFLFTGEVLGQRPMSQHRGALALIARESGYGDLILRPLSAQLLPPTRPELLGWVDRERLLNLSGRGRKRQMELAAKWGISRYPSPAGGCLLTDPGYASRLKELLAFDPRPNRRDLELLKWGRHFRLPDGHKVVVGRTQRENEGLSRLILPGDLVLKVEGFPGPLVLVPGGADSGIGKEAALLAASYSDAPLGQEVAVIGRGAEGPVLFRARALPKETVRDWLI
;
A
#
# COMPACT_ATOMS: atom_id res chain seq x y z
N MET A 1 27.50 -30.13 14.53
CA MET A 1 26.69 -28.91 14.75
C MET A 1 25.28 -29.22 14.30
N LYS A 2 24.24 -28.93 15.09
CA LYS A 2 22.85 -29.04 14.60
C LYS A 2 22.68 -28.05 13.44
N PRO A 3 22.03 -28.42 12.34
CA PRO A 3 21.74 -27.47 11.27
C PRO A 3 20.94 -26.30 11.83
N THR A 4 21.31 -25.09 11.46
CA THR A 4 20.62 -23.87 11.90
C THR A 4 19.24 -23.82 11.26
N THR A 5 18.19 -23.78 12.08
CA THR A 5 16.83 -23.55 11.60
C THR A 5 16.72 -22.14 11.03
N ARG A 6 16.15 -22.03 9.82
CA ARG A 6 15.98 -20.77 9.09
C ARG A 6 14.50 -20.47 8.88
N ALA A 7 14.06 -19.24 9.16
CA ALA A 7 12.68 -18.80 9.02
C ALA A 7 12.55 -17.55 8.14
N LEU A 8 11.53 -17.53 7.28
CA LEU A 8 11.19 -16.39 6.44
C LEU A 8 9.95 -15.68 6.99
N GLY A 9 10.06 -14.39 7.28
CA GLY A 9 9.01 -13.63 7.95
C GLY A 9 8.32 -12.61 7.07
N LEU A 10 6.98 -12.65 6.96
CA LEU A 10 6.24 -11.52 6.39
C LEU A 10 6.33 -10.32 7.33
N PHE A 11 6.95 -9.25 6.85
CA PHE A 11 7.41 -8.16 7.70
C PHE A 11 6.85 -6.81 7.25
N SER A 12 5.97 -6.26 8.09
CA SER A 12 5.31 -4.98 7.82
C SER A 12 6.10 -3.76 8.29
N GLY A 13 7.17 -3.97 9.08
CA GLY A 13 7.87 -2.93 9.84
C GLY A 13 7.11 -2.39 11.04
N GLY A 14 5.93 -2.94 11.36
CA GLY A 14 5.21 -2.59 12.58
C GLY A 14 5.77 -3.32 13.82
N LEU A 15 5.40 -2.83 15.00
CA LEU A 15 5.79 -3.39 16.29
C LEU A 15 5.56 -4.90 16.37
N ASP A 16 4.38 -5.39 15.97
CA ASP A 16 4.04 -6.81 16.07
C ASP A 16 4.99 -7.68 15.21
N SER A 17 5.33 -7.26 13.98
CA SER A 17 6.32 -7.99 13.15
C SER A 17 7.75 -7.90 13.68
N MET A 18 8.14 -6.77 14.28
CA MET A 18 9.45 -6.61 14.93
C MET A 18 9.62 -7.54 16.14
N LEU A 19 8.58 -7.64 16.98
CA LEU A 19 8.57 -8.51 18.14
C LEU A 19 8.59 -9.98 17.72
N ALA A 20 7.85 -10.37 16.69
CA ALA A 20 7.85 -11.75 16.19
C ALA A 20 9.26 -12.17 15.71
N ALA A 21 9.93 -11.34 14.92
CA ALA A 21 11.29 -11.61 14.44
C ALA A 21 12.30 -11.69 15.61
N THR A 22 12.21 -10.76 16.57
CA THR A 22 13.10 -10.72 17.74
C THR A 22 12.90 -11.95 18.63
N LEU A 23 11.65 -12.37 18.83
CA LEU A 23 11.31 -13.56 19.62
C LEU A 23 11.94 -14.82 19.04
N LEU A 24 11.87 -15.02 17.72
CA LEU A 24 12.48 -16.17 17.06
C LEU A 24 14.01 -16.11 17.11
N ARG A 25 14.61 -14.92 16.94
CA ARG A 25 16.07 -14.76 17.11
C ARG A 25 16.55 -15.10 18.52
N HIS A 26 15.80 -14.76 19.56
CA HIS A 26 16.12 -15.18 20.94
C HIS A 26 16.09 -16.71 21.12
N GLN A 27 15.41 -17.44 20.25
CA GLN A 27 15.44 -18.90 20.22
C GLN A 27 16.59 -19.49 19.38
N GLY A 28 17.47 -18.65 18.81
CA GLY A 28 18.59 -19.09 17.99
C GLY A 28 18.22 -19.40 16.53
N ILE A 29 17.05 -18.96 16.08
CA ILE A 29 16.59 -19.14 14.69
C ILE A 29 17.21 -18.05 13.81
N GLU A 30 17.73 -18.45 12.65
CA GLU A 30 18.16 -17.51 11.61
C GLU A 30 16.92 -16.92 10.93
N VAL A 31 16.74 -15.62 11.06
CA VAL A 31 15.54 -14.91 10.57
C VAL A 31 15.91 -14.05 9.37
N VAL A 32 15.21 -14.26 8.26
CA VAL A 32 15.15 -13.34 7.11
C VAL A 32 13.74 -12.78 7.03
N VAL A 33 13.60 -11.50 6.70
CA VAL A 33 12.29 -10.84 6.59
C VAL A 33 12.00 -10.42 5.15
N LEU A 34 10.74 -10.60 4.74
CA LEU A 34 10.23 -10.30 3.41
C LEU A 34 9.13 -9.25 3.51
N THR A 35 9.21 -8.23 2.65
CA THR A 35 8.14 -7.25 2.47
C THR A 35 7.68 -7.26 1.02
N PHE A 36 6.39 -7.49 0.83
CA PHE A 36 5.77 -7.30 -0.47
C PHE A 36 5.49 -5.82 -0.72
N VAL A 37 5.70 -5.40 -1.96
CA VAL A 37 5.48 -4.03 -2.44
C VAL A 37 4.37 -4.04 -3.48
N THR A 38 3.45 -3.09 -3.37
CA THR A 38 2.40 -2.83 -4.36
C THR A 38 2.19 -1.33 -4.48
N PRO A 39 1.35 -0.84 -5.43
CA PRO A 39 0.94 0.54 -5.41
C PRO A 39 0.16 0.95 -4.16
N PHE A 40 -0.31 0.00 -3.34
CA PHE A 40 -1.14 0.30 -2.18
C PHE A 40 -0.35 0.33 -0.86
N PHE A 41 0.82 -0.29 -0.83
CA PHE A 41 1.71 -0.32 0.33
C PHE A 41 3.18 -0.49 -0.11
N GLY A 42 4.05 0.33 0.47
CA GLY A 42 5.48 0.37 0.17
C GLY A 42 6.36 -0.25 1.26
N PRO A 43 7.67 -0.41 0.98
CA PRO A 43 8.62 -1.08 1.85
C PRO A 43 9.28 -0.19 2.90
N GLU A 44 9.12 1.15 2.85
CA GLU A 44 9.97 2.11 3.55
C GLU A 44 10.05 1.84 5.06
N ARG A 45 8.88 1.66 5.68
CA ARG A 45 8.76 1.35 7.11
C ARG A 45 9.43 0.02 7.48
N ALA A 46 9.28 -0.99 6.62
CA ALA A 46 9.87 -2.30 6.83
C ALA A 46 11.39 -2.26 6.69
N ARG A 47 11.91 -1.54 5.67
CA ARG A 47 13.33 -1.32 5.46
C ARG A 47 14.00 -0.66 6.66
N GLU A 48 13.41 0.42 7.18
CA GLU A 48 13.91 1.10 8.37
C GLU A 48 13.91 0.19 9.61
N SER A 49 12.84 -0.58 9.81
CA SER A 49 12.69 -1.44 10.98
C SER A 49 13.61 -2.67 10.92
N ALA A 50 13.81 -3.23 9.72
CA ALA A 50 14.73 -4.33 9.50
C ALA A 50 16.18 -3.88 9.70
N ALA A 51 16.55 -2.71 9.17
CA ALA A 51 17.86 -2.11 9.41
C ALA A 51 18.11 -1.84 10.90
N TYR A 52 17.12 -1.28 11.61
CA TYR A 52 17.20 -1.05 13.06
C TYR A 52 17.45 -2.34 13.86
N LEU A 53 16.84 -3.46 13.46
CA LEU A 53 17.02 -4.75 14.11
C LEU A 53 18.21 -5.56 13.58
N GLY A 54 18.91 -5.09 12.54
CA GLY A 54 19.96 -5.84 11.86
C GLY A 54 19.46 -7.15 11.23
N LEU A 55 18.28 -7.12 10.60
CA LEU A 55 17.69 -8.28 9.92
C LEU A 55 17.98 -8.24 8.41
N PRO A 56 18.40 -9.35 7.79
CA PRO A 56 18.38 -9.47 6.33
C PRO A 56 16.96 -9.25 5.80
N HIS A 57 16.82 -8.32 4.85
CA HIS A 57 15.53 -7.86 4.35
C HIS A 57 15.42 -8.02 2.85
N TRP A 58 14.36 -8.69 2.41
CA TRP A 58 13.99 -8.87 1.01
C TRP A 58 12.75 -8.06 0.69
N GLU A 59 12.73 -7.49 -0.51
CA GLU A 59 11.60 -6.77 -1.07
C GLU A 59 11.17 -7.46 -2.36
N GLN A 60 9.87 -7.70 -2.51
CA GLN A 60 9.32 -8.31 -3.72
C GLN A 60 8.10 -7.55 -4.19
N ASP A 61 8.09 -7.19 -5.48
CA ASP A 61 6.93 -6.60 -6.11
C ASP A 61 5.82 -7.66 -6.26
N LEU A 62 4.63 -7.36 -5.74
CA LEU A 62 3.46 -8.22 -5.77
C LEU A 62 2.37 -7.66 -6.71
N THR A 63 2.64 -6.56 -7.42
CA THR A 63 1.64 -5.80 -8.17
C THR A 63 0.87 -6.66 -9.17
N GLU A 64 1.58 -7.42 -10.01
CA GLU A 64 0.96 -8.27 -11.04
C GLU A 64 0.03 -9.32 -10.43
N ALA A 65 0.48 -10.03 -9.39
CA ALA A 65 -0.31 -11.04 -8.72
C ALA A 65 -1.48 -10.44 -7.91
N TYR A 66 -1.41 -9.15 -7.57
CA TYR A 66 -2.44 -8.44 -6.82
C TYR A 66 -3.62 -7.99 -7.68
N TYR A 67 -3.44 -7.80 -9.00
CA TYR A 67 -4.49 -7.28 -9.89
C TYR A 67 -5.82 -8.04 -9.81
N PRO A 68 -5.87 -9.39 -9.83
CA PRO A 68 -7.13 -10.11 -9.73
C PRO A 68 -7.92 -9.75 -8.46
N LEU A 69 -7.22 -9.42 -7.36
CA LEU A 69 -7.82 -9.03 -6.10
C LEU A 69 -8.42 -7.62 -6.12
N LEU A 70 -8.02 -6.76 -7.07
CA LEU A 70 -8.59 -5.43 -7.25
C LEU A 70 -9.94 -5.48 -7.97
N VAL A 71 -10.14 -6.48 -8.83
CA VAL A 71 -11.35 -6.62 -9.65
C VAL A 71 -12.37 -7.48 -8.93
N LYS A 72 -11.97 -8.69 -8.50
CA LYS A 72 -12.88 -9.67 -7.92
C LYS A 72 -12.13 -10.62 -6.97
N PRO A 73 -11.86 -10.19 -5.72
CA PRO A 73 -11.24 -11.06 -4.73
C PRO A 73 -12.17 -12.23 -4.39
N PRO A 74 -11.65 -13.48 -4.28
CA PRO A 74 -12.45 -14.65 -3.98
C PRO A 74 -13.34 -14.54 -2.74
N HIS A 75 -12.87 -13.89 -1.67
CA HIS A 75 -13.64 -13.70 -0.43
C HIS A 75 -14.39 -12.36 -0.37
N GLY A 76 -14.46 -11.64 -1.49
CA GLY A 76 -15.10 -10.34 -1.57
C GLY A 76 -14.30 -9.21 -0.91
N PHE A 77 -14.83 -8.00 -1.03
CA PHE A 77 -14.26 -6.83 -0.38
C PHE A 77 -14.81 -6.67 1.04
N GLY A 78 -13.95 -6.22 1.95
CA GLY A 78 -14.33 -5.66 3.22
C GLY A 78 -14.79 -4.21 3.07
N ARG A 79 -14.29 -3.31 3.93
CA ARG A 79 -14.60 -1.88 3.81
C ARG A 79 -14.03 -1.31 2.50
N TYR A 80 -14.89 -0.73 1.68
CA TYR A 80 -14.57 -0.18 0.35
C TYR A 80 -13.89 -1.22 -0.57
N HIS A 81 -12.64 -1.01 -1.01
CA HIS A 81 -11.94 -1.92 -1.93
C HIS A 81 -10.95 -2.84 -1.22
N ASN A 82 -11.14 -3.12 0.07
CA ASN A 82 -10.16 -3.84 0.87
C ASN A 82 -10.29 -5.37 0.73
N PRO A 83 -9.33 -6.10 0.11
CA PRO A 83 -9.40 -7.55 -0.03
C PRO A 83 -8.49 -8.22 1.02
N CYS A 84 -8.62 -7.88 2.30
CA CYS A 84 -7.59 -8.20 3.30
C CYS A 84 -7.32 -9.69 3.47
N VAL A 85 -8.35 -10.53 3.40
CA VAL A 85 -8.21 -11.98 3.53
C VAL A 85 -7.43 -12.54 2.34
N ASP A 86 -7.86 -12.21 1.11
CA ASP A 86 -7.20 -12.65 -0.12
C ASP A 86 -5.77 -12.10 -0.26
N CYS A 87 -5.55 -10.86 0.18
CA CYS A 87 -4.23 -10.24 0.26
C CYS A 87 -3.28 -11.06 1.14
N HIS A 88 -3.75 -11.50 2.32
CA HIS A 88 -2.93 -12.33 3.21
C HIS A 88 -2.70 -13.74 2.64
N ILE A 89 -3.72 -14.35 2.01
CA ILE A 89 -3.60 -15.63 1.31
C ILE A 89 -2.52 -15.54 0.24
N LEU A 90 -2.61 -14.52 -0.64
CA LEU A 90 -1.67 -14.29 -1.73
C LEU A 90 -0.25 -14.12 -1.19
N MET A 91 -0.04 -13.21 -0.22
CA MET A 91 1.29 -12.97 0.33
C MET A 91 1.90 -14.22 0.97
N LEU A 92 1.12 -15.01 1.71
CA LEU A 92 1.63 -16.23 2.33
C LEU A 92 1.91 -17.33 1.30
N LYS A 93 1.10 -17.43 0.25
CA LYS A 93 1.34 -18.35 -0.86
C LYS A 93 2.65 -18.03 -1.59
N GLU A 94 2.85 -16.76 -1.97
CA GLU A 94 4.08 -16.31 -2.62
C GLU A 94 5.31 -16.49 -1.70
N ALA A 95 5.17 -16.15 -0.42
CA ALA A 95 6.24 -16.35 0.56
C ALA A 95 6.59 -17.83 0.74
N GLY A 96 5.60 -18.73 0.66
CA GLY A 96 5.82 -20.17 0.76
C GLY A 96 6.61 -20.72 -0.43
N GLY A 97 6.34 -20.27 -1.65
CA GLY A 97 7.16 -20.63 -2.82
C GLY A 97 8.62 -20.17 -2.69
N LEU A 98 8.84 -18.98 -2.13
CA LEU A 98 10.19 -18.49 -1.80
C LEU A 98 10.84 -19.30 -0.68
N MET A 99 10.07 -19.65 0.36
CA MET A 99 10.54 -20.45 1.48
C MET A 99 11.09 -21.79 0.97
N GLU A 100 10.35 -22.49 0.12
CA GLU A 100 10.78 -23.76 -0.48
C GLU A 100 12.01 -23.60 -1.38
N SER A 101 11.95 -22.67 -2.34
CA SER A 101 13.04 -22.48 -3.31
C SER A 101 14.35 -21.97 -2.71
N GLN A 102 14.30 -21.31 -1.54
CA GLN A 102 15.46 -20.74 -0.84
C GLN A 102 15.90 -21.56 0.39
N GLY A 103 15.29 -22.72 0.62
CA GLY A 103 15.66 -23.64 1.70
C GLY A 103 15.41 -23.08 3.11
N PHE A 104 14.32 -22.33 3.29
CA PHE A 104 13.83 -21.97 4.62
C PHE A 104 12.96 -23.11 5.16
N HIS A 105 12.92 -23.24 6.48
CA HIS A 105 12.19 -24.33 7.14
C HIS A 105 10.72 -23.99 7.34
N PHE A 106 10.40 -22.72 7.61
CA PHE A 106 9.03 -22.28 7.87
C PHE A 106 8.82 -20.78 7.67
N LEU A 107 7.55 -20.38 7.58
CA LEU A 107 7.10 -18.99 7.51
C LEU A 107 6.70 -18.48 8.89
N PHE A 108 6.89 -17.18 9.14
CA PHE A 108 6.26 -16.53 10.30
C PHE A 108 5.61 -15.20 9.96
N THR A 109 4.64 -14.80 10.78
CA THR A 109 4.01 -13.49 10.71
C THR A 109 3.96 -12.81 12.08
N GLY A 110 3.80 -11.48 12.08
CA GLY A 110 3.49 -10.72 13.28
C GLY A 110 2.00 -10.72 13.65
N GLU A 111 1.18 -11.64 13.13
CA GLU A 111 -0.26 -11.62 13.38
C GLU A 111 -0.58 -12.00 14.85
N VAL A 112 -1.45 -11.19 15.47
CA VAL A 112 -1.92 -11.40 16.85
C VAL A 112 -3.41 -11.75 16.79
N LEU A 113 -3.79 -12.88 17.40
CA LEU A 113 -5.17 -13.37 17.40
C LEU A 113 -6.15 -12.31 17.93
N GLY A 114 -7.14 -11.95 17.13
CA GLY A 114 -8.18 -10.98 17.46
C GLY A 114 -7.75 -9.52 17.41
N GLN A 115 -6.54 -9.20 16.95
CA GLN A 115 -6.03 -7.83 16.93
C GLN A 115 -6.61 -7.01 15.77
N ARG A 116 -6.91 -7.65 14.64
CA ARG A 116 -7.63 -7.06 13.49
C ARG A 116 -8.95 -7.80 13.23
N PRO A 117 -10.08 -7.08 13.17
CA PRO A 117 -11.40 -7.71 13.07
C PRO A 117 -11.64 -8.45 11.75
N MET A 118 -11.01 -8.02 10.64
CA MET A 118 -11.25 -8.61 9.32
C MET A 118 -10.34 -9.81 8.99
N SER A 119 -9.10 -9.82 9.47
CA SER A 119 -8.10 -10.80 9.01
C SER A 119 -7.45 -11.63 10.11
N GLN A 120 -7.65 -11.27 11.39
CA GLN A 120 -6.92 -11.91 12.50
C GLN A 120 -7.83 -12.56 13.55
N HIS A 121 -9.12 -12.70 13.30
CA HIS A 121 -9.95 -13.61 14.12
C HIS A 121 -9.64 -15.07 13.78
N ARG A 122 -9.99 -16.00 14.68
CA ARG A 122 -9.63 -17.44 14.56
C ARG A 122 -10.04 -18.04 13.20
N GLY A 123 -11.25 -17.73 12.74
CA GLY A 123 -11.76 -18.18 11.44
C GLY A 123 -10.92 -17.68 10.26
N ALA A 124 -10.60 -16.38 10.20
CA ALA A 124 -9.77 -15.82 9.14
C ALA A 124 -8.36 -16.39 9.16
N LEU A 125 -7.72 -16.54 10.33
CA LEU A 125 -6.37 -17.13 10.41
C LEU A 125 -6.34 -18.57 9.90
N ALA A 126 -7.37 -19.38 10.24
CA ALA A 126 -7.48 -20.75 9.76
C ALA A 126 -7.75 -20.82 8.25
N LEU A 127 -8.63 -19.96 7.74
CA LEU A 127 -8.93 -19.80 6.32
C LEU A 127 -7.67 -19.45 5.53
N ILE A 128 -6.98 -18.38 5.95
CA ILE A 128 -5.75 -17.88 5.32
C ILE A 128 -4.67 -18.97 5.32
N ALA A 129 -4.47 -19.65 6.45
CA ALA A 129 -3.50 -20.73 6.56
C ALA A 129 -3.81 -21.87 5.58
N ARG A 130 -5.07 -22.34 5.54
CA ARG A 130 -5.50 -23.41 4.64
C ARG A 130 -5.28 -23.05 3.18
N GLU A 131 -5.69 -21.84 2.77
CA GLU A 131 -5.72 -21.47 1.36
C GLU A 131 -4.41 -20.92 0.83
N SER A 132 -3.49 -20.53 1.72
CA SER A 132 -2.10 -20.26 1.34
C SER A 132 -1.37 -21.49 0.79
N GLY A 133 -1.80 -22.71 1.16
CA GLY A 133 -1.11 -23.96 0.86
C GLY A 133 -0.01 -24.34 1.85
N TYR A 134 0.33 -23.46 2.81
CA TYR A 134 1.45 -23.63 3.75
C TYR A 134 1.02 -23.64 5.22
N GLY A 135 -0.24 -23.98 5.50
CA GLY A 135 -0.87 -23.74 6.80
C GLY A 135 -0.13 -24.31 8.01
N ASP A 136 0.45 -25.50 7.90
CA ASP A 136 1.22 -26.15 8.96
C ASP A 136 2.63 -25.58 9.14
N LEU A 137 3.10 -24.77 8.20
CA LEU A 137 4.40 -24.10 8.20
C LEU A 137 4.31 -22.60 8.51
N ILE A 138 3.11 -22.06 8.80
CA ILE A 138 2.92 -20.64 9.15
C ILE A 138 2.83 -20.47 10.66
N LEU A 139 3.95 -20.12 11.28
CA LEU A 139 4.02 -19.81 12.70
C LEU A 139 3.56 -18.37 12.98
N ARG A 140 2.82 -18.19 14.08
CA ARG A 140 2.40 -16.87 14.59
C ARG A 140 2.96 -16.66 16.00
N PRO A 141 4.25 -16.29 16.14
CA PRO A 141 4.98 -16.40 17.41
C PRO A 141 4.32 -15.66 18.59
N LEU A 142 3.63 -14.56 18.28
CA LEU A 142 2.98 -13.72 19.28
C LEU A 142 1.68 -14.31 19.83
N SER A 143 1.03 -15.23 19.11
CA SER A 143 -0.26 -15.82 19.50
C SER A 143 -0.26 -17.35 19.47
N ALA A 144 0.89 -17.98 19.29
CA ALA A 144 1.05 -19.42 19.05
C ALA A 144 0.42 -20.28 20.15
N GLN A 145 0.55 -19.89 21.42
CA GLN A 145 -0.02 -20.63 22.55
C GLN A 145 -1.56 -20.68 22.55
N LEU A 146 -2.22 -19.83 21.77
CA LEU A 146 -3.69 -19.76 21.63
C LEU A 146 -4.21 -20.43 20.35
N LEU A 147 -3.30 -20.94 19.52
CA LEU A 147 -3.55 -21.55 18.23
C LEU A 147 -3.09 -23.02 18.25
N PRO A 148 -3.64 -23.87 17.36
CA PRO A 148 -3.10 -25.22 17.16
C PRO A 148 -1.60 -25.17 16.87
N PRO A 149 -0.81 -26.14 17.37
CA PRO A 149 0.61 -26.21 17.10
C PRO A 149 0.88 -26.42 15.62
N THR A 150 1.91 -25.74 15.12
CA THR A 150 2.40 -25.84 13.75
C THR A 150 3.57 -26.81 13.67
N ARG A 151 3.93 -27.25 12.45
CA ARG A 151 5.05 -28.17 12.21
C ARG A 151 6.38 -27.69 12.83
N PRO A 152 6.76 -26.40 12.79
CA PRO A 152 7.98 -25.91 13.46
C PRO A 152 8.00 -26.18 14.97
N GLU A 153 6.84 -26.15 15.62
CA GLU A 153 6.70 -26.43 17.05
C GLU A 153 6.75 -27.94 17.30
N LEU A 154 6.00 -28.72 16.51
CA LEU A 154 5.91 -30.18 16.66
C LEU A 154 7.25 -30.89 16.40
N LEU A 155 8.05 -30.38 15.46
CA LEU A 155 9.38 -30.93 15.14
C LEU A 155 10.50 -30.38 16.06
N GLY A 156 10.17 -29.52 17.01
CA GLY A 156 11.15 -28.92 17.94
C GLY A 156 12.12 -27.95 17.27
N TRP A 157 11.79 -27.41 16.09
CA TRP A 157 12.54 -26.32 15.46
C TRP A 157 12.37 -25.01 16.23
N VAL A 158 11.21 -24.86 16.86
CA VAL A 158 10.81 -23.72 17.69
C VAL A 158 10.29 -24.27 19.02
N ASP A 159 10.77 -23.72 20.12
CA ASP A 159 10.28 -24.03 21.45
C ASP A 159 8.98 -23.26 21.72
N ARG A 160 7.86 -23.99 21.74
CA ARG A 160 6.51 -23.45 21.95
C ARG A 160 6.33 -22.82 23.33
N GLU A 161 7.01 -23.31 24.36
CA GLU A 161 6.89 -22.76 25.73
C GLU A 161 7.45 -21.34 25.80
N ARG A 162 8.42 -21.03 24.93
CA ARG A 162 9.02 -19.71 24.78
C ARG A 162 8.27 -18.79 23.81
N LEU A 163 7.19 -19.26 23.17
CA LEU A 163 6.29 -18.42 22.38
C LEU A 163 5.26 -17.70 23.27
N LEU A 164 4.37 -16.90 22.68
CA LEU A 164 3.45 -16.05 23.44
C LEU A 164 1.97 -16.40 23.22
N ASN A 165 1.15 -15.83 24.12
CA ASN A 165 -0.31 -15.92 24.12
C ASN A 165 -0.96 -14.53 23.99
N LEU A 166 -0.42 -13.65 23.15
CA LEU A 166 -1.02 -12.34 22.90
C LEU A 166 -2.32 -12.50 22.11
N SER A 167 -3.34 -11.76 22.53
CA SER A 167 -4.61 -11.68 21.82
C SER A 167 -5.32 -10.35 22.08
N GLY A 168 -6.31 -10.06 21.24
CA GLY A 168 -7.12 -8.85 21.31
C GLY A 168 -6.41 -7.63 20.70
N ARG A 169 -7.08 -6.47 20.83
CA ARG A 169 -6.67 -5.23 20.16
C ARG A 169 -5.63 -4.41 20.93
N GLY A 170 -5.46 -4.69 22.22
CA GLY A 170 -4.52 -3.99 23.09
C GLY A 170 -3.07 -4.23 22.67
N ARG A 171 -2.19 -3.24 22.94
CA ARG A 171 -0.75 -3.30 22.63
C ARG A 171 0.16 -3.11 23.85
N LYS A 172 -0.40 -3.03 25.06
CA LYS A 172 0.37 -2.80 26.29
C LYS A 172 1.48 -3.84 26.48
N ARG A 173 1.14 -5.13 26.37
CA ARG A 173 2.10 -6.24 26.51
C ARG A 173 3.19 -6.21 25.42
N GLN A 174 2.83 -5.84 24.19
CA GLN A 174 3.79 -5.65 23.10
C GLN A 174 4.79 -4.53 23.41
N MET A 175 4.31 -3.39 23.95
CA MET A 175 5.17 -2.27 24.33
C MET A 175 6.08 -2.63 25.50
N GLU A 176 5.58 -3.38 26.48
CA GLU A 176 6.40 -3.93 27.59
C GLU A 176 7.50 -4.86 27.07
N LEU A 177 7.19 -5.74 26.12
CA LEU A 177 8.17 -6.61 25.47
C LEU A 177 9.20 -5.80 24.66
N ALA A 178 8.76 -4.76 23.95
CA ALA A 178 9.64 -3.87 23.22
C ALA A 178 10.67 -3.22 24.16
N ALA A 179 10.21 -2.67 25.28
CA ALA A 179 11.08 -2.11 26.32
C ALA A 179 12.06 -3.16 26.88
N LYS A 180 11.55 -4.36 27.21
CA LYS A 180 12.37 -5.48 27.72
C LYS A 180 13.48 -5.89 26.74
N TRP A 181 13.22 -5.81 25.44
CA TRP A 181 14.17 -6.20 24.39
C TRP A 181 14.96 -5.03 23.79
N GLY A 182 14.87 -3.83 24.40
CA GLY A 182 15.61 -2.66 23.92
C GLY A 182 15.13 -2.10 22.57
N ILE A 183 13.90 -2.42 22.15
CA ILE A 183 13.28 -1.89 20.94
C ILE A 183 12.60 -0.56 21.30
N SER A 184 13.39 0.52 21.30
CA SER A 184 12.93 1.87 21.64
C SER A 184 12.35 2.63 20.45
N ARG A 185 12.74 2.27 19.22
CA ARG A 185 12.24 2.86 17.97
C ARG A 185 11.34 1.87 17.25
N TYR A 186 10.06 2.17 17.19
CA TYR A 186 9.11 1.48 16.32
C TYR A 186 8.04 2.46 15.82
N PRO A 187 7.47 2.23 14.64
CA PRO A 187 6.42 3.07 14.12
C PRO A 187 5.18 3.02 15.01
N SER A 188 4.55 4.16 15.25
CA SER A 188 3.21 4.20 15.81
C SER A 188 2.24 3.41 14.91
N PRO A 189 1.16 2.83 15.44
CA PRO A 189 0.14 2.18 14.63
C PRO A 189 -0.36 3.15 13.55
N ALA A 190 0.03 2.90 12.30
CA ALA A 190 -0.39 3.73 11.17
C ALA A 190 -1.80 3.36 10.71
N GLY A 191 -2.47 4.32 10.08
CA GLY A 191 -3.81 4.19 9.49
C GLY A 191 -3.97 2.95 8.62
N GLY A 192 -5.22 2.54 8.44
CA GLY A 192 -5.59 1.33 7.71
C GLY A 192 -5.04 1.24 6.29
N CYS A 193 -5.30 0.12 5.63
CA CYS A 193 -4.91 -0.08 4.23
C CYS A 193 -5.41 1.07 3.35
N LEU A 194 -4.62 1.53 2.37
CA LEU A 194 -5.02 2.60 1.43
C LEU A 194 -6.37 2.31 0.74
N LEU A 195 -6.66 1.03 0.49
CA LEU A 195 -7.93 0.57 -0.09
C LEU A 195 -9.14 0.72 0.85
N THR A 196 -8.91 1.12 2.11
CA THR A 196 -9.96 1.49 3.07
C THR A 196 -10.18 3.00 3.17
N ASP A 197 -9.42 3.81 2.42
CA ASP A 197 -9.68 5.24 2.28
C ASP A 197 -10.82 5.48 1.28
N PRO A 198 -11.90 6.19 1.65
CA PRO A 198 -13.05 6.40 0.76
C PRO A 198 -12.69 7.17 -0.51
N GLY A 199 -11.80 8.16 -0.42
CA GLY A 199 -11.39 8.97 -1.57
C GLY A 199 -10.53 8.19 -2.56
N TYR A 200 -9.59 7.38 -2.07
CA TYR A 200 -8.83 6.45 -2.90
C TYR A 200 -9.73 5.38 -3.52
N ALA A 201 -10.63 4.79 -2.73
CA ALA A 201 -11.53 3.76 -3.21
C ALA A 201 -12.51 4.27 -4.29
N SER A 202 -13.02 5.50 -4.16
CA SER A 202 -13.85 6.13 -5.22
C SER A 202 -13.07 6.21 -6.53
N ARG A 203 -11.86 6.77 -6.48
CA ARG A 203 -10.99 6.94 -7.64
C ARG A 203 -10.54 5.62 -8.26
N LEU A 204 -10.32 4.59 -7.44
CA LEU A 204 -9.98 3.25 -7.92
C LEU A 204 -11.17 2.61 -8.63
N LYS A 205 -12.37 2.70 -8.05
CA LYS A 205 -13.60 2.20 -8.69
C LYS A 205 -13.83 2.85 -10.05
N GLU A 206 -13.65 4.18 -10.10
CA GLU A 206 -13.75 4.95 -11.33
C GLU A 206 -12.71 4.49 -12.34
N LEU A 207 -11.44 4.38 -11.95
CA LEU A 207 -10.37 3.91 -12.84
C LEU A 207 -10.69 2.53 -13.42
N LEU A 208 -11.10 1.57 -12.58
CA LEU A 208 -11.40 0.19 -12.99
C LEU A 208 -12.63 0.07 -13.90
N ALA A 209 -13.54 1.06 -13.88
CA ALA A 209 -14.68 1.10 -14.77
C ALA A 209 -14.30 1.53 -16.20
N PHE A 210 -13.23 2.31 -16.35
CA PHE A 210 -12.71 2.77 -17.65
C PHE A 210 -11.62 1.84 -18.21
N ASP A 211 -10.74 1.36 -17.32
CA ASP A 211 -9.68 0.43 -17.67
C ASP A 211 -9.68 -0.71 -16.64
N PRO A 212 -10.10 -1.94 -17.02
CA PRO A 212 -10.12 -3.07 -16.10
C PRO A 212 -8.71 -3.57 -15.74
N ARG A 213 -7.66 -3.12 -16.42
CA ARG A 213 -6.27 -3.47 -16.14
C ARG A 213 -5.36 -2.23 -16.22
N PRO A 214 -5.58 -1.24 -15.33
CA PRO A 214 -4.80 -0.01 -15.32
C PRO A 214 -3.34 -0.32 -15.06
N ASN A 215 -2.40 0.41 -15.65
CA ASN A 215 -1.00 0.15 -15.40
C ASN A 215 -0.59 0.61 -13.97
N ARG A 216 0.62 0.26 -13.55
CA ARG A 216 1.14 0.63 -12.21
C ARG A 216 1.10 2.14 -11.96
N ARG A 217 1.43 2.95 -12.97
CA ARG A 217 1.45 4.40 -12.87
C ARG A 217 0.05 4.96 -12.62
N ASP A 218 -0.97 4.44 -13.28
CA ASP A 218 -2.35 4.89 -13.10
C ASP A 218 -2.83 4.68 -11.65
N LEU A 219 -2.44 3.55 -11.04
CA LEU A 219 -2.69 3.27 -9.62
C LEU A 219 -1.92 4.23 -8.70
N GLU A 220 -0.66 4.53 -9.02
CA GLU A 220 0.17 5.48 -8.26
C GLU A 220 -0.38 6.91 -8.32
N LEU A 221 -0.93 7.33 -9.47
CA LEU A 221 -1.55 8.64 -9.65
C LEU A 221 -2.73 8.84 -8.69
N LEU A 222 -3.47 7.78 -8.35
CA LEU A 222 -4.61 7.85 -7.42
C LEU A 222 -4.22 8.31 -6.00
N LYS A 223 -2.94 8.40 -5.66
CA LYS A 223 -2.50 8.89 -4.36
C LYS A 223 -2.51 10.42 -4.27
N TRP A 224 -2.54 11.11 -5.40
CA TRP A 224 -2.20 12.53 -5.48
C TRP A 224 -3.34 13.35 -6.08
N GLY A 225 -3.51 14.58 -5.60
CA GLY A 225 -4.41 15.52 -6.23
C GLY A 225 -5.90 15.21 -6.09
N ARG A 226 -6.68 16.05 -6.77
CA ARG A 226 -8.10 15.86 -7.09
C ARG A 226 -8.17 15.24 -8.47
N HIS A 227 -9.07 14.28 -8.67
CA HIS A 227 -9.24 13.64 -9.97
C HIS A 227 -10.54 14.12 -10.58
N PHE A 228 -10.46 14.46 -11.85
CA PHE A 228 -11.59 14.87 -12.65
C PHE A 228 -11.70 13.95 -13.86
N ARG A 229 -12.94 13.72 -14.28
CA ARG A 229 -13.28 13.14 -15.57
C ARG A 229 -13.97 14.22 -16.40
N LEU A 230 -13.32 14.64 -17.48
CA LEU A 230 -13.86 15.62 -18.39
C LEU A 230 -15.02 15.04 -19.21
N PRO A 231 -15.90 15.87 -19.80
CA PRO A 231 -17.06 15.41 -20.59
C PRO A 231 -16.71 14.48 -21.76
N ASP A 232 -15.50 14.60 -22.30
CA ASP A 232 -14.97 13.78 -23.40
C ASP A 232 -14.35 12.46 -22.92
N GLY A 233 -14.34 12.21 -21.61
CA GLY A 233 -13.80 11.01 -21.01
C GLY A 233 -12.33 11.10 -20.58
N HIS A 234 -11.62 12.23 -20.76
CA HIS A 234 -10.22 12.33 -20.32
C HIS A 234 -10.09 12.51 -18.80
N LYS A 235 -9.03 11.93 -18.23
CA LYS A 235 -8.71 12.07 -16.80
C LYS A 235 -7.83 13.30 -16.61
N VAL A 236 -8.13 14.11 -15.59
CA VAL A 236 -7.28 15.23 -15.17
C VAL A 236 -6.99 15.12 -13.69
N VAL A 237 -5.73 15.30 -13.31
CA VAL A 237 -5.29 15.29 -11.91
C VAL A 237 -4.76 16.66 -11.53
N VAL A 238 -5.38 17.28 -10.53
CA VAL A 238 -5.05 18.64 -10.06
C VAL A 238 -4.44 18.55 -8.67
N GLY A 239 -3.17 18.92 -8.52
CA GLY A 239 -2.49 18.93 -7.22
C GLY A 239 -3.19 19.83 -6.19
N ARG A 240 -3.11 19.48 -4.90
CA ARG A 240 -3.73 20.28 -3.81
C ARG A 240 -2.73 21.02 -2.95
N THR A 241 -1.51 20.50 -2.88
CA THR A 241 -0.42 21.01 -2.04
C THR A 241 0.90 20.85 -2.77
N GLN A 242 1.95 21.52 -2.30
CA GLN A 242 3.29 21.37 -2.85
C GLN A 242 3.77 19.91 -2.87
N ARG A 243 3.51 19.16 -1.78
CA ARG A 243 3.84 17.73 -1.69
C ARG A 243 3.15 16.91 -2.78
N GLU A 244 1.89 17.24 -3.08
CA GLU A 244 1.16 16.53 -4.13
C GLU A 244 1.63 16.95 -5.53
N ASN A 245 1.96 18.22 -5.74
CA ASN A 245 2.58 18.68 -6.99
C ASN A 245 3.90 17.92 -7.25
N GLU A 246 4.72 17.72 -6.23
CA GLU A 246 5.96 16.93 -6.31
C GLU A 246 5.67 15.45 -6.60
N GLY A 247 4.67 14.87 -5.93
CA GLY A 247 4.21 13.50 -6.19
C GLY A 247 3.75 13.31 -7.64
N LEU A 248 2.93 14.22 -8.15
CA LEU A 248 2.49 14.23 -9.55
C LEU A 248 3.65 14.42 -10.52
N SER A 249 4.59 15.33 -10.21
CA SER A 249 5.74 15.62 -11.07
C SER A 249 6.60 14.39 -11.34
N ARG A 250 6.75 13.52 -10.34
CA ARG A 250 7.52 12.26 -10.46
C ARG A 250 6.83 11.20 -11.31
N LEU A 251 5.54 11.38 -11.59
CA LEU A 251 4.72 10.45 -12.37
C LEU A 251 4.45 10.98 -13.79
N ILE A 252 5.07 12.09 -14.21
CA ILE A 252 4.94 12.59 -15.59
C ILE A 252 5.70 11.65 -16.54
N LEU A 253 5.06 11.27 -17.65
CA LEU A 253 5.63 10.50 -18.74
C LEU A 253 5.62 11.29 -20.05
N PRO A 254 6.45 10.91 -21.03
CA PRO A 254 6.29 11.38 -22.41
C PRO A 254 4.86 11.11 -22.90
N GLY A 255 4.25 12.12 -23.53
CA GLY A 255 2.86 12.05 -24.00
C GLY A 255 1.86 12.76 -23.10
N ASP A 256 2.15 12.95 -21.81
CA ASP A 256 1.23 13.68 -20.93
C ASP A 256 1.17 15.18 -21.27
N LEU A 257 0.03 15.82 -20.95
CA LEU A 257 -0.09 17.28 -20.95
C LEU A 257 -0.01 17.79 -19.50
N VAL A 258 0.94 18.68 -19.26
CA VAL A 258 1.16 19.33 -17.95
C VAL A 258 0.82 20.80 -18.05
N LEU A 259 -0.12 21.28 -17.23
CA LEU A 259 -0.54 22.68 -17.24
C LEU A 259 -0.16 23.39 -15.94
N LYS A 260 0.27 24.65 -16.08
CA LYS A 260 0.51 25.59 -14.98
C LYS A 260 0.02 26.98 -15.35
N VAL A 261 -0.60 27.66 -14.39
CA VAL A 261 -0.98 29.08 -14.52
C VAL A 261 0.28 29.95 -14.49
N GLU A 262 0.32 30.96 -15.35
CA GLU A 262 1.37 31.96 -15.37
C GLU A 262 0.95 33.20 -14.54
N GLY A 263 1.90 33.78 -13.80
CA GLY A 263 1.67 34.99 -13.01
C GLY A 263 0.97 34.78 -11.66
N PHE A 264 0.51 33.56 -11.35
CA PHE A 264 -0.13 33.22 -10.08
C PHE A 264 0.38 31.88 -9.53
N PRO A 265 0.53 31.73 -8.20
CA PRO A 265 0.67 30.42 -7.58
C PRO A 265 -0.53 29.54 -7.93
N GLY A 266 -0.27 28.26 -8.21
CA GLY A 266 -1.31 27.34 -8.61
C GLY A 266 -0.85 25.89 -8.63
N PRO A 267 -1.80 24.96 -8.82
CA PRO A 267 -1.50 23.54 -8.82
C PRO A 267 -0.76 23.13 -10.08
N LEU A 268 -0.03 22.02 -9.99
CA LEU A 268 0.31 21.25 -11.17
C LEU A 268 -0.95 20.51 -11.63
N VAL A 269 -1.34 20.71 -12.88
CA VAL A 269 -2.42 19.96 -13.52
C VAL A 269 -1.83 18.99 -14.53
N LEU A 270 -2.20 17.73 -14.42
CA LEU A 270 -1.72 16.63 -15.26
C LEU A 270 -2.89 15.99 -16.00
N VAL A 271 -2.77 15.86 -17.31
CA VAL A 271 -3.67 15.06 -18.15
C VAL A 271 -2.87 13.84 -18.62
N PRO A 272 -3.04 12.66 -17.99
CA PRO A 272 -2.31 11.45 -18.37
C PRO A 272 -2.64 11.03 -19.80
N GLY A 273 -1.61 10.72 -20.59
CA GLY A 273 -1.78 10.35 -22.01
C GLY A 273 -1.96 11.54 -22.96
N GLY A 274 -2.02 12.77 -22.41
CA GLY A 274 -2.10 13.98 -23.20
C GLY A 274 -3.52 14.30 -23.68
N ALA A 275 -3.58 15.18 -24.66
CA ALA A 275 -4.80 15.79 -25.14
C ALA A 275 -4.58 16.47 -26.49
N ASP A 276 -5.50 16.30 -27.44
CA ASP A 276 -5.61 17.17 -28.62
C ASP A 276 -6.03 18.59 -28.21
N SER A 277 -5.82 19.58 -29.09
CA SER A 277 -5.99 21.02 -28.81
C SER A 277 -7.34 21.45 -28.19
N GLY A 278 -8.40 20.65 -28.32
CA GLY A 278 -9.71 20.88 -27.68
C GLY A 278 -9.70 20.68 -26.16
N ILE A 279 -9.10 19.59 -25.69
CA ILE A 279 -9.15 19.08 -24.30
C ILE A 279 -8.30 19.95 -23.35
N GLY A 280 -7.25 20.57 -23.91
CA GLY A 280 -6.40 21.49 -23.17
C GLY A 280 -7.17 22.69 -22.59
N LYS A 281 -8.35 23.04 -23.14
CA LYS A 281 -9.16 24.16 -22.65
C LYS A 281 -9.84 23.85 -21.31
N GLU A 282 -10.48 22.70 -21.16
CA GLU A 282 -11.11 22.28 -19.91
C GLU A 282 -10.06 22.02 -18.83
N ALA A 283 -8.93 21.42 -19.19
CA ALA A 283 -7.81 21.24 -18.27
C ALA A 283 -7.19 22.58 -17.84
N ALA A 284 -7.10 23.56 -18.76
CA ALA A 284 -6.65 24.92 -18.43
C ALA A 284 -7.66 25.67 -17.54
N LEU A 285 -8.96 25.44 -17.74
CA LEU A 285 -10.00 25.95 -16.86
C LEU A 285 -9.84 25.42 -15.43
N LEU A 286 -9.55 24.12 -15.27
CA LEU A 286 -9.23 23.54 -13.97
C LEU A 286 -7.97 24.17 -13.36
N ALA A 287 -6.91 24.37 -14.15
CA ALA A 287 -5.69 25.02 -13.68
C ALA A 287 -5.96 26.45 -13.16
N ALA A 288 -6.69 27.26 -13.93
CA ALA A 288 -7.06 28.63 -13.55
C ALA A 288 -7.95 28.64 -12.29
N SER A 289 -9.00 27.83 -12.26
CA SER A 289 -10.02 27.83 -11.18
C SER A 289 -9.50 27.28 -9.84
N TYR A 290 -8.42 26.50 -9.85
CA TYR A 290 -7.75 26.00 -8.64
C TYR A 290 -6.47 26.76 -8.29
N SER A 291 -6.11 27.81 -9.04
CA SER A 291 -5.01 28.72 -8.71
C SER A 291 -5.43 29.87 -7.79
N ASP A 292 -4.46 30.71 -7.43
CA ASP A 292 -4.70 31.95 -6.66
C ASP A 292 -5.12 33.13 -7.57
N ALA A 293 -5.40 32.88 -8.86
CA ALA A 293 -5.93 33.89 -9.76
C ALA A 293 -7.31 34.40 -9.28
N PRO A 294 -7.56 35.72 -9.30
CA PRO A 294 -8.87 36.29 -8.98
C PRO A 294 -10.01 35.71 -9.82
N LEU A 295 -11.15 35.43 -9.19
CA LEU A 295 -12.34 34.94 -9.89
C LEU A 295 -12.77 35.90 -11.00
N GLY A 296 -13.10 35.34 -12.15
CA GLY A 296 -13.49 36.10 -13.35
C GLY A 296 -12.32 36.66 -14.16
N GLN A 297 -11.09 36.60 -13.64
CA GLN A 297 -9.90 37.02 -14.39
C GLN A 297 -9.52 35.96 -15.44
N GLU A 298 -9.23 36.42 -16.65
CA GLU A 298 -8.58 35.60 -17.67
C GLU A 298 -7.08 35.55 -17.41
N VAL A 299 -6.53 34.34 -17.34
CA VAL A 299 -5.11 34.10 -17.09
C VAL A 299 -4.51 33.22 -18.19
N ALA A 300 -3.21 33.42 -18.42
CA ALA A 300 -2.41 32.55 -19.28
C ALA A 300 -2.12 31.22 -18.56
N VAL A 301 -2.33 30.11 -19.26
CA VAL A 301 -2.01 28.77 -18.78
C VAL A 301 -1.08 28.12 -19.79
N ILE A 302 0.12 27.78 -19.33
CA ILE A 302 1.14 27.12 -20.16
C ILE A 302 0.94 25.61 -20.03
N GLY A 303 0.50 24.99 -21.12
CA GLY A 303 0.52 23.54 -21.29
C GLY A 303 1.83 23.08 -21.90
N ARG A 304 2.40 21.99 -21.40
CA ARG A 304 3.56 21.31 -21.99
C ARG A 304 3.16 19.89 -22.33
N GLY A 305 3.06 19.58 -23.63
CA GLY A 305 2.70 18.27 -24.15
C GLY A 305 3.78 17.70 -25.08
N ALA A 306 3.46 16.60 -25.77
CA ALA A 306 4.39 15.92 -26.69
C ALA A 306 4.85 16.81 -27.86
N GLU A 307 3.97 17.68 -28.36
CA GLU A 307 4.25 18.57 -29.51
C GLU A 307 4.92 19.90 -29.10
N GLY A 308 5.23 20.07 -27.82
CA GLY A 308 5.85 21.28 -27.27
C GLY A 308 4.90 22.11 -26.40
N PRO A 309 5.29 23.36 -26.08
CA PRO A 309 4.48 24.23 -25.25
C PRO A 309 3.29 24.81 -26.03
N VAL A 310 2.12 24.80 -25.39
CA VAL A 310 0.87 25.39 -25.91
C VAL A 310 0.36 26.41 -24.90
N LEU A 311 -0.01 27.59 -25.37
CA LEU A 311 -0.60 28.63 -24.54
C LEU A 311 -2.13 28.55 -24.59
N PHE A 312 -2.75 28.42 -23.43
CA PHE A 312 -4.19 28.52 -23.25
C PHE A 312 -4.54 29.82 -22.53
N ARG A 313 -5.74 30.34 -22.81
CA ARG A 313 -6.37 31.41 -22.02
C ARG A 313 -7.60 30.83 -21.34
N ALA A 314 -7.65 30.94 -20.02
CA ALA A 314 -8.74 30.40 -19.24
C ALA A 314 -9.19 31.42 -18.19
N ARG A 315 -10.50 31.51 -17.98
CA ARG A 315 -11.08 32.36 -16.95
C ARG A 315 -11.14 31.57 -15.64
N ALA A 316 -10.62 32.12 -14.55
CA ALA A 316 -10.77 31.50 -13.23
C ALA A 316 -12.26 31.52 -12.81
N LEU A 317 -12.86 30.35 -12.62
CA LEU A 317 -14.26 30.21 -12.23
C LEU A 317 -14.39 29.69 -10.79
N PRO A 318 -15.55 29.89 -10.14
CA PRO A 318 -15.86 29.20 -8.89
C PRO A 318 -15.74 27.68 -9.06
N LYS A 319 -15.27 26.99 -8.02
CA LYS A 319 -15.00 25.53 -8.06
C LYS A 319 -16.27 24.72 -8.26
N GLU A 320 -17.41 25.28 -7.90
CA GLU A 320 -18.74 24.73 -8.10
C GLU A 320 -19.05 24.50 -9.58
N THR A 321 -18.49 25.32 -10.48
CA THR A 321 -18.71 25.23 -11.93
C THR A 321 -18.05 23.99 -12.55
N VAL A 322 -17.04 23.42 -11.90
CA VAL A 322 -16.32 22.22 -12.36
C VAL A 322 -16.56 21.01 -11.44
N ARG A 323 -17.53 21.12 -10.54
CA ARG A 323 -17.81 20.10 -9.53
C ARG A 323 -18.34 18.81 -10.13
N ASP A 324 -19.10 18.90 -11.21
CA ASP A 324 -19.69 17.74 -11.88
C ASP A 324 -18.65 16.84 -12.55
N TRP A 325 -17.42 17.34 -12.73
CA TRP A 325 -16.30 16.56 -13.26
C TRP A 325 -15.53 15.83 -12.16
N LEU A 326 -15.73 16.16 -10.88
CA LEU A 326 -14.95 15.62 -9.76
C LEU A 326 -15.34 14.18 -9.43
N ILE A 327 -14.33 13.33 -9.20
CA ILE A 327 -14.44 11.90 -8.84
C ILE A 327 -14.38 11.67 -7.31
#